data_AF-A0A914LFK4-F1
#
_entry.id   AF-A0A914LFK4-F1
#
_cell.length_a   1.000
_cell.length_b   1.000
_cell.length_c   1.000
_cell.angle_alpha   90.00
_cell.angle_beta   90.00
_cell.angle_gamma   90.00
#
_symmetry.space_group_name_H-M   'P 1'
#
loop_
_entity.id
_entity.type
_entity.pdbx_description
1 polymer ?
#
loop_
_entity_poly.entity_id
_entity_poly.type
_entity_poly.pdbx_seq_one_letter_code
_entity_poly.pdbx_strand_id
1 'polypeptide(L)'
;MSNIKSLSHSPRPQTGNYQNNLKFRQNQLKAEEERLNNLLSSIGHLSAYGDVPVYAFSTLISTAPPQAIAEHLHQRWLADQNFSVIAPKIVYQMSDPEIT
;
A
#
# COMPACT_ATOMS: atom_id res chain seq x y z
N MET A 1 -25.67 53.19 -33.91
CA MET A 1 -24.84 52.88 -32.72
C MET A 1 -25.66 51.99 -31.79
N SER A 2 -25.28 50.73 -31.63
CA SER A 2 -25.65 49.88 -30.47
C SER A 2 -24.71 48.68 -30.48
N ASN A 3 -23.82 48.65 -29.50
CA ASN A 3 -22.68 47.76 -29.38
C ASN A 3 -23.12 46.52 -28.59
N ILE A 4 -23.39 45.40 -29.27
CA ILE A 4 -23.73 44.13 -28.60
C ILE A 4 -22.42 43.51 -28.12
N LYS A 5 -22.05 43.78 -26.87
CA LYS A 5 -20.97 43.06 -26.18
C LYS A 5 -21.38 41.59 -26.05
N SER A 6 -20.81 40.72 -26.89
CA SER A 6 -20.85 39.27 -26.69
C SER A 6 -20.12 38.95 -25.37
N LEU A 7 -20.87 38.62 -24.33
CA LEU A 7 -20.29 38.07 -23.11
C LEU A 7 -19.65 36.71 -23.45
N SER A 8 -18.31 36.67 -23.46
CA SER A 8 -17.54 35.43 -23.42
C SER A 8 -17.76 34.76 -22.06
N HIS A 9 -18.75 33.88 -21.97
CA HIS A 9 -18.94 33.02 -20.81
C HIS A 9 -17.90 31.90 -20.89
N SER A 10 -16.73 32.10 -20.26
CA SER A 10 -15.75 31.04 -20.07
C SER A 10 -16.37 29.94 -19.19
N PRO A 11 -16.35 28.66 -19.59
CA PRO A 11 -16.83 27.57 -18.75
C PRO A 11 -16.02 27.55 -17.45
N ARG A 12 -16.72 27.61 -16.31
CA ARG A 12 -16.12 27.49 -14.98
C ARG A 12 -15.43 26.11 -14.88
N PRO A 13 -14.15 26.01 -14.49
CA PRO A 13 -13.46 24.72 -14.40
C PRO A 13 -14.09 23.84 -13.32
N GLN A 14 -14.29 22.55 -13.61
CA GLN A 14 -14.89 21.53 -12.74
C GLN A 14 -13.97 21.12 -11.56
N THR A 15 -13.51 22.08 -10.75
CA THR A 15 -12.53 21.86 -9.68
C THR A 15 -13.00 20.91 -8.58
N GLY A 16 -14.31 20.81 -8.34
CA GLY A 16 -14.88 19.93 -7.31
C GLY A 16 -14.68 18.43 -7.56
N ASN A 17 -14.69 17.99 -8.82
CA ASN A 17 -14.53 16.57 -9.14
C ASN A 17 -13.08 16.10 -8.94
N TYR A 18 -12.10 16.93 -9.28
CA TYR A 18 -10.68 16.59 -9.09
C TYR A 18 -10.30 16.46 -7.61
N GLN A 19 -10.74 17.41 -6.78
CA GLN A 19 -10.44 17.37 -5.34
C GLN A 19 -11.04 16.15 -4.64
N ASN A 20 -12.26 15.77 -5.01
CA ASN A 20 -12.91 14.57 -4.48
C ASN A 20 -12.19 13.29 -4.91
N ASN A 21 -11.78 13.20 -6.19
CA ASN A 21 -11.01 12.06 -6.70
C ASN A 21 -9.65 11.91 -6.01
N LEU A 22 -8.97 13.04 -5.75
CA LEU A 22 -7.69 13.04 -5.03
C LEU A 22 -7.83 12.57 -3.59
N LYS A 23 -8.82 13.10 -2.85
CA LYS A 23 -9.10 12.65 -1.48
C LYS A 23 -9.47 11.17 -1.41
N PHE A 24 -10.29 10.71 -2.34
CA PHE A 24 -10.67 9.30 -2.43
C PHE A 24 -9.44 8.40 -2.63
N ARG A 25 -8.58 8.75 -3.60
CA ARG A 25 -7.33 8.02 -3.85
C ARG A 25 -6.42 8.01 -2.62
N GLN A 26 -6.29 9.15 -1.94
CA GLN A 26 -5.46 9.24 -0.74
C GLN A 26 -5.99 8.38 0.41
N ASN A 27 -7.31 8.33 0.59
CA ASN A 27 -7.94 7.45 1.58
C ASN A 27 -7.73 5.97 1.24
N GLN A 28 -7.77 5.60 -0.04
CA GLN A 28 -7.47 4.22 -0.47
C GLN A 28 -6.03 3.83 -0.18
N LEU A 29 -5.07 4.69 -0.55
CA LEU A 29 -3.65 4.45 -0.27
C LEU A 29 -3.39 4.27 1.22
N LYS A 30 -4.00 5.11 2.06
CA LYS A 30 -3.87 5.01 3.51
C LYS A 30 -4.44 3.69 4.05
N ALA A 31 -5.60 3.25 3.54
CA ALA A 31 -6.21 1.99 3.95
C ALA A 31 -5.38 0.77 3.51
N GLU A 32 -4.74 0.85 2.35
CA GLU A 32 -3.86 -0.20 1.83
C GLU A 32 -2.56 -0.30 2.66
N GLU A 33 -1.97 0.85 3.00
CA GLU A 33 -0.81 0.93 3.90
C GLU A 33 -1.11 0.36 5.30
N GLU A 34 -2.28 0.68 5.86
CA GLU A 34 -2.72 0.14 7.14
C GLU A 34 -2.92 -1.38 7.07
N ARG A 35 -3.52 -1.89 5.99
CA ARG A 35 -3.69 -3.33 5.78
C ARG A 35 -2.34 -4.05 5.69
N LEU A 36 -1.39 -3.52 4.92
CA LEU A 36 -0.05 -4.09 4.79
C LEU A 36 0.65 -4.14 6.15
N ASN A 37 0.59 -3.05 6.91
CA ASN A 37 1.15 -2.99 8.25
C ASN A 37 0.51 -4.02 9.21
N ASN A 38 -0.81 -4.16 9.19
CA ASN A 38 -1.50 -5.12 10.06
C ASN A 38 -1.15 -6.57 9.70
N LEU A 39 -1.00 -6.87 8.42
CA LEU A 39 -0.63 -8.21 7.96
C LEU A 39 0.81 -8.56 8.35
N LEU A 40 1.76 -7.63 8.14
CA LEU A 40 3.13 -7.79 8.60
C LEU A 40 3.19 -7.99 10.12
N SER A 41 2.44 -7.21 10.92
CA SER A 41 2.40 -7.39 12.38
C SER A 41 1.86 -8.76 12.77
N SER A 42 0.82 -9.23 12.07
CA SER A 42 0.21 -10.53 12.32
C SER A 42 1.19 -11.67 12.00
N ILE A 43 1.92 -11.58 10.89
CA ILE A 43 2.97 -12.54 10.52
C ILE A 43 4.11 -12.53 11.55
N GLY A 44 4.53 -11.35 12.01
CA GLY A 44 5.52 -11.20 13.08
C GLY A 44 5.07 -11.89 14.37
N HIS A 45 3.84 -11.63 14.82
CA HIS A 45 3.28 -12.28 16.00
C HIS A 45 3.17 -13.79 15.84
N LEU A 46 2.66 -14.29 14.70
CA LEU A 46 2.56 -15.72 14.44
C LEU A 46 3.93 -16.41 14.46
N SER A 47 4.96 -15.73 13.92
CA SER A 47 6.32 -16.27 13.91
C SER A 47 6.92 -16.45 15.31
N ALA A 48 6.42 -15.72 16.32
CA ALA A 48 6.83 -15.90 17.70
C ALA A 48 6.26 -17.18 18.34
N TYR A 49 5.17 -17.73 17.79
CA TYR A 49 4.52 -18.95 18.30
C TYR A 49 4.90 -20.21 17.51
N GLY A 50 5.63 -20.09 16.41
CA GLY A 50 6.06 -21.23 15.59
C GLY A 50 6.25 -20.86 14.12
N ASP A 51 6.26 -21.87 13.26
CA ASP A 51 6.40 -21.65 11.82
C ASP A 51 5.14 -21.00 11.23
N VAL A 52 5.38 -19.97 10.41
CA VAL A 52 4.33 -19.27 9.68
C VAL A 52 4.00 -20.05 8.40
N PRO A 53 2.71 -20.35 8.12
CA PRO A 53 2.31 -21.05 6.91
C PRO A 53 2.71 -20.29 5.64
N VAL A 54 3.19 -21.03 4.63
CA VAL A 54 3.53 -20.53 3.28
C VAL A 54 2.45 -19.61 2.70
N TYR A 55 1.18 -19.98 2.87
CA TYR A 55 0.03 -19.22 2.38
C TYR A 55 -0.10 -17.82 3.00
N ALA A 56 0.39 -17.60 4.22
CA ALA A 56 0.41 -16.27 4.83
C ALA A 56 1.35 -15.33 4.07
N PHE A 57 2.47 -15.85 3.56
CA PHE A 57 3.37 -15.09 2.70
C PHE A 57 2.76 -14.85 1.31
N SER A 58 2.08 -15.83 0.72
CA SER A 58 1.35 -15.63 -0.55
C SER A 58 0.28 -14.54 -0.41
N THR A 59 -0.44 -14.52 0.71
CA THR A 59 -1.42 -13.46 1.01
C THR A 59 -0.73 -12.10 1.08
N LEU A 60 0.41 -11.99 1.78
CA LEU A 60 1.20 -10.76 1.87
C LEU A 60 1.67 -10.26 0.50
N ILE A 61 2.21 -11.16 -0.32
CA ILE A 61 2.72 -10.84 -1.67
C ILE A 61 1.57 -10.40 -2.59
N SER A 62 0.37 -10.96 -2.42
CA SER A 62 -0.80 -10.55 -3.20
C SER A 62 -1.40 -9.20 -2.77
N THR A 63 -1.13 -8.75 -1.54
CA THR A 63 -1.73 -7.51 -1.00
C THR A 63 -1.03 -6.22 -1.38
N ALA A 64 0.25 -6.27 -1.78
CA ALA A 64 1.02 -5.08 -2.09
C ALA A 64 2.15 -5.37 -3.08
N PRO A 65 2.61 -4.39 -3.87
CA PRO A 65 3.75 -4.59 -4.75
C PRO A 65 5.02 -4.90 -3.94
N PRO A 66 5.94 -5.72 -4.48
CA PRO A 66 7.16 -6.14 -3.76
C PRO A 66 7.98 -4.99 -3.18
N GLN A 67 8.02 -3.85 -3.88
CA GLN A 67 8.74 -2.65 -3.44
C GLN A 67 8.16 -2.08 -2.14
N ALA A 68 6.84 -2.01 -2.02
CA ALA A 68 6.18 -1.55 -0.81
C ALA A 68 6.43 -2.52 0.35
N ILE A 69 6.32 -3.83 0.09
CA ILE A 69 6.59 -4.85 1.11
C ILE A 69 8.04 -4.73 1.60
N ALA A 70 9.00 -4.57 0.70
CA ALA A 70 10.42 -4.40 1.03
C ALA A 70 10.68 -3.15 1.88
N GLU A 71 10.01 -2.02 1.59
CA GLU A 71 10.14 -0.79 2.37
C GLU A 71 9.60 -0.96 3.80
N HIS A 72 8.40 -1.52 3.95
CA HIS A 72 7.83 -1.80 5.27
C HIS A 72 8.66 -2.84 6.05
N LEU A 73 9.20 -3.85 5.36
CA LEU A 73 10.14 -4.81 5.94
C LEU A 73 11.39 -4.11 6.45
N HIS A 74 11.99 -3.23 5.65
CA HIS A 74 13.20 -2.49 6.03
C HIS A 74 12.96 -1.63 7.27
N GLN A 75 11.85 -0.89 7.32
CA GLN A 75 11.50 -0.07 8.48
C GLN A 75 11.31 -0.92 9.76
N ARG A 76 10.68 -2.09 9.63
CA ARG A 76 10.42 -2.99 10.77
C ARG A 76 11.64 -3.76 11.22
N TRP A 77 12.53 -4.12 10.30
CA TRP A 77 13.76 -4.85 10.61
C TRP A 77 14.57 -4.15 11.69
N LEU A 78 14.66 -2.82 11.59
CA LEU A 78 15.41 -2.01 12.55
C LEU A 78 14.66 -1.80 13.89
N ALA A 79 13.34 -1.96 13.89
CA ALA A 79 12.48 -1.64 15.02
C ALA A 79 12.14 -2.86 15.90
N ASP A 80 12.10 -4.06 15.33
CA ASP A 80 11.64 -5.27 16.02
C ASP A 80 12.61 -6.45 15.81
N GLN A 81 13.24 -6.87 16.90
CA GLN A 81 14.20 -7.97 16.93
C GLN A 81 13.56 -9.32 16.58
N ASN A 82 12.28 -9.55 16.90
CA ASN A 82 11.58 -10.76 16.50
C ASN A 82 11.33 -10.77 14.99
N PHE A 83 11.17 -9.58 14.40
CA PHE A 83 10.96 -9.44 12.97
C PHE A 83 12.20 -9.76 12.14
N SER A 84 13.40 -9.64 12.73
CA SER A 84 14.66 -10.01 12.08
C SER A 84 14.74 -11.50 11.69
N VAL A 85 13.98 -12.37 12.36
CA VAL A 85 13.94 -13.81 12.09
C VAL A 85 12.98 -14.14 10.93
N ILE A 86 11.87 -13.43 10.82
CA ILE A 86 10.83 -13.69 9.81
C ILE A 86 11.08 -12.93 8.51
N ALA A 87 11.70 -11.75 8.56
CA ALA A 87 11.95 -10.93 7.38
C ALA A 87 12.74 -11.64 6.26
N PRO A 88 13.82 -12.42 6.55
CA PRO A 88 14.50 -13.21 5.53
C PRO A 88 13.60 -14.23 4.84
N LYS A 89 12.68 -14.87 5.58
CA LYS A 89 11.73 -15.84 5.02
C LYS A 89 10.75 -15.16 4.06
N ILE A 90 10.29 -13.95 4.40
CA ILE A 90 9.42 -13.17 3.52
C ILE A 90 10.15 -12.76 2.23
N VAL A 91 11.40 -12.30 2.34
CA VAL A 91 12.23 -11.94 1.17
C VAL A 91 12.48 -13.15 0.28
N TYR A 92 12.81 -14.30 0.87
CA TYR A 92 13.00 -15.55 0.12
C TYR A 92 11.75 -15.91 -0.68
N GLN A 93 10.57 -15.84 -0.05
CA GLN A 93 9.30 -16.15 -0.71
C GLN A 93 8.99 -15.18 -1.86
N MET A 94 9.34 -13.91 -1.72
CA MET A 94 9.16 -12.91 -2.80
C MET A 94 10.09 -13.16 -3.99
N SER A 95 11.23 -13.82 -3.76
CA SER A 95 12.17 -14.19 -4.82
C SER A 95 11.87 -15.55 -5.45
N ASP A 96 10.93 -16.32 -4.89
CA ASP A 96 10.59 -17.66 -5.38
C ASP A 96 9.60 -17.57 -6.57
N PRO A 97 10.01 -18.03 -7.76
CA PRO A 97 9.16 -17.98 -8.95
C PRO A 97 7.98 -18.96 -8.91
N GLU A 98 7.91 -19.90 -7.97
CA GLU A 98 6.76 -20.82 -7.88
C GLU A 98 5.53 -20.20 -7.19
N ILE A 99 5.65 -18.97 -6.69
CA ILE A 99 4.63 -18.30 -5.87
C ILE A 99 4.14 -16.98 -6.50
N THR A 100 4.78 -16.55 -7.60
CA THR A 100 4.40 -15.38 -8.41
C THR A 100 3.76 -15.80 -9.73
#